data_AF-Q12KB1-F1
#
_entry.id   AF-Q12KB1-F1
#
_cell.length_a   1.000
_cell.length_b   1.000
_cell.length_c   1.000
_cell.angle_alpha   90.00
_cell.angle_beta   90.00
_cell.angle_gamma   90.00
#
_symmetry.space_group_name_H-M   'P 1'
#
loop_
_entity.id
_entity.type
_entity.pdbx_description
1 polymer ?
#
loop_
_entity_poly.entity_id
_entity_poly.type
_entity_poly.pdbx_seq_one_letter_code
_entity_poly.pdbx_strand_id
1 'polypeptide(L)'
;MSLLIAKKRRDCLNNSLDKVVCLTPTKGKAATRIDKWKYDLVSEALIALIPETGDGVLFSELSAGVAQRIGHENITKLGSCRWYTTTVKLDLEVKQRIVQVKGSKPQRLLTLP
;
A
#
# COMPACT_ATOMS: atom_id res chain seq x y z
N MET A 1 -21.12 25.38 -4.90
CA MET A 1 -20.93 23.93 -5.13
C MET A 1 -19.44 23.63 -5.03
N SER A 2 -18.85 22.86 -4.12
CA SER A 2 -19.33 22.07 -2.98
C SER A 2 -18.14 21.89 -2.03
N LEU A 3 -18.09 22.65 -0.92
CA LEU A 3 -17.17 22.37 0.20
C LEU A 3 -17.42 20.99 0.84
N LEU A 4 -18.56 20.37 0.55
CA LEU A 4 -18.94 19.02 1.01
C LEU A 4 -18.06 17.90 0.42
N ILE A 5 -17.52 18.04 -0.79
CA ILE A 5 -16.69 16.98 -1.42
C ILE A 5 -15.33 16.88 -0.73
N ALA A 6 -14.73 18.02 -0.35
CA ALA A 6 -13.45 18.06 0.36
C ALA A 6 -13.55 17.70 1.84
N LYS A 7 -14.76 17.70 2.42
CA LYS A 7 -15.00 17.31 3.82
C LYS A 7 -15.13 15.78 3.94
N LYS A 8 -15.84 15.16 2.98
CA LYS A 8 -16.00 13.69 2.93
C LYS A 8 -14.69 12.91 2.67
N ARG A 9 -13.69 13.54 2.01
CA ARG A 9 -12.33 12.97 1.91
C ARG A 9 -11.47 13.15 3.17
N ARG A 10 -11.81 14.10 4.05
CA ARG A 10 -11.06 14.39 5.29
C ARG A 10 -11.51 13.50 6.46
N ASP A 11 -12.77 13.08 6.48
CA ASP A 11 -13.31 12.31 7.61
C ASP A 11 -12.78 10.85 7.66
N CYS A 12 -12.23 10.32 6.57
CA CYS A 12 -11.60 8.99 6.54
C CYS A 12 -10.16 8.95 7.13
N LEU A 13 -9.55 10.09 7.43
CA LEU A 13 -8.18 10.17 7.93
C LEU A 13 -8.07 10.08 9.47
N ASN A 14 -9.19 10.07 10.21
CA ASN A 14 -9.17 10.42 11.63
C ASN A 14 -9.74 9.40 12.62
N ASN A 15 -9.88 8.11 12.27
CA ASN A 15 -10.22 7.10 13.28
C ASN A 15 -9.06 6.12 13.52
N SER A 16 -8.18 6.47 14.46
CA SER A 16 -7.06 5.64 14.95
C SER A 16 -7.50 4.28 15.55
N LEU A 17 -8.79 4.13 15.84
CA LEU A 17 -9.37 2.91 16.38
C LEU A 17 -9.63 1.84 15.32
N ASP A 18 -9.83 2.24 14.05
CA ASP A 18 -10.15 1.31 12.98
C ASP A 18 -8.88 0.59 12.52
N LYS A 19 -8.93 -0.74 12.47
CA LYS A 19 -7.80 -1.59 12.07
C LYS A 19 -8.16 -2.42 10.86
N VAL A 20 -7.19 -2.61 9.96
CA VAL A 20 -7.26 -3.55 8.85
C VAL A 20 -6.44 -4.79 9.20
N VAL A 21 -7.01 -5.97 8.99
CA VAL A 21 -6.28 -7.24 9.05
C VAL A 21 -5.55 -7.42 7.71
N CYS A 22 -4.23 -7.46 7.75
CA CYS A 22 -3.35 -7.71 6.62
C CYS A 22 -2.95 -9.18 6.59
N LEU A 23 -3.30 -9.85 5.49
CA LEU A 23 -2.92 -11.23 5.23
C LEU A 23 -1.58 -11.31 4.47
N THR A 24 -0.98 -12.48 4.46
CA THR A 24 0.25 -12.75 3.70
C THR A 24 0.11 -14.06 2.94
N PRO A 25 0.64 -14.15 1.71
CA PRO A 25 0.61 -15.40 0.93
C PRO A 25 1.53 -16.48 1.52
N THR A 26 2.41 -16.15 2.46
CA THR A 26 3.31 -17.11 3.11
C THR A 26 2.56 -18.01 4.07
N LYS A 27 2.47 -19.31 3.74
CA LYS A 27 1.84 -20.33 4.60
C LYS A 27 2.41 -20.31 6.02
N GLY A 28 1.52 -20.40 7.01
CA GLY A 28 1.88 -20.49 8.44
C GLY A 28 2.28 -19.17 9.09
N LYS A 29 2.20 -18.02 8.40
CA LYS A 29 2.42 -16.71 8.99
C LYS A 29 1.10 -16.10 9.47
N ALA A 30 1.13 -15.53 10.69
CA ALA A 30 -0.02 -14.86 11.28
C ALA A 30 -0.34 -13.56 10.54
N ALA A 31 -1.62 -13.19 10.54
CA ALA A 31 -2.09 -11.91 10.04
C ALA A 31 -1.66 -10.76 10.98
N THR A 32 -1.40 -9.60 10.40
CA THR A 32 -1.03 -8.38 11.15
C THR A 32 -2.20 -7.41 11.15
N ARG A 33 -2.42 -6.68 12.25
CA ARG A 33 -3.44 -5.61 12.32
C ARG A 33 -2.76 -4.25 12.24
N ILE A 34 -3.16 -3.41 11.29
CA ILE A 34 -2.61 -2.05 11.15
C ILE A 34 -3.71 -1.00 11.20
N ASP A 35 -3.36 0.23 11.61
CA ASP A 35 -4.28 1.37 11.58
C ASP A 35 -4.83 1.56 10.17
N LYS A 36 -6.15 1.71 10.04
CA LYS A 36 -6.81 1.82 8.75
C LYS A 36 -6.26 2.97 7.92
N TRP A 37 -6.01 4.13 8.54
CA TRP A 37 -5.45 5.28 7.82
C TRP A 37 -4.06 4.98 7.24
N LYS A 38 -3.22 4.18 7.92
CA LYS A 38 -1.90 3.78 7.42
C LYS A 38 -2.01 2.78 6.29
N TYR A 39 -2.94 1.83 6.41
CA TYR A 39 -3.26 0.88 5.34
C TYR A 39 -3.68 1.63 4.08
N ASP A 40 -4.71 2.48 4.20
CA ASP A 40 -5.32 3.19 3.08
C ASP A 40 -4.27 4.06 2.38
N LEU A 41 -3.54 4.89 3.13
CA LEU A 41 -2.48 5.75 2.60
C LEU A 41 -1.43 4.98 1.79
N VAL A 42 -0.92 3.86 2.33
CA VAL A 42 0.13 3.08 1.66
C VAL A 42 -0.45 2.26 0.50
N SER A 43 -1.67 1.75 0.62
CA SER A 43 -2.33 0.98 -0.45
C SER A 43 -2.64 1.85 -1.67
N GLU A 44 -3.15 3.06 -1.46
CA GLU A 44 -3.39 4.05 -2.51
C GLU A 44 -2.07 4.45 -3.19
N ALA A 45 -1.02 4.70 -2.41
CA ALA A 45 0.29 5.02 -2.95
C ALA A 45 0.90 3.87 -3.77
N LEU A 46 0.73 2.62 -3.34
CA LEU A 46 1.19 1.43 -4.07
C LEU A 46 0.43 1.23 -5.38
N ILE A 47 -0.90 1.30 -5.36
CA ILE A 47 -1.74 1.15 -6.55
C ILE A 47 -1.42 2.26 -7.57
N ALA A 48 -1.20 3.50 -7.11
CA ALA A 48 -0.81 4.61 -7.99
C ALA A 48 0.64 4.53 -8.49
N LEU A 49 1.51 3.77 -7.81
CA LEU A 49 2.92 3.60 -8.18
C LEU A 49 3.11 2.46 -9.19
N ILE A 50 2.42 1.35 -8.99
CA ILE A 50 2.62 0.12 -9.75
C ILE A 50 1.78 0.18 -11.04
N PRO A 51 2.38 0.02 -12.23
CA PRO A 51 1.66 0.08 -13.49
C PRO A 51 0.86 -1.20 -13.74
N GLU A 52 -0.17 -1.09 -14.57
CA GLU A 52 -1.00 -2.23 -15.00
C GLU A 52 -0.32 -3.07 -16.10
N THR A 53 0.63 -2.49 -16.84
CA THR A 53 1.30 -3.11 -17.99
C THR A 53 2.80 -2.79 -18.04
N GLY A 54 3.52 -3.43 -18.97
CA GLY A 54 4.96 -3.28 -19.14
C GLY A 54 5.76 -4.15 -18.16
N ASP A 55 6.99 -3.74 -17.87
CA ASP A 55 7.90 -4.53 -17.03
C ASP A 55 7.49 -4.57 -15.55
N GLY A 56 6.69 -3.61 -15.10
CA GLY A 56 6.34 -3.46 -13.68
C GLY A 56 7.43 -2.79 -12.84
N VAL A 57 7.13 -2.55 -11.56
CA VAL A 57 8.03 -1.88 -10.61
C VAL A 57 8.81 -2.90 -9.80
N LEU A 58 10.11 -2.66 -9.57
CA LEU A 58 10.92 -3.54 -8.74
C LEU A 58 10.49 -3.47 -7.28
N PHE A 59 10.46 -4.63 -6.61
CA PHE A 59 10.16 -4.70 -5.18
C PHE A 59 11.08 -3.80 -4.34
N SER A 60 12.36 -3.69 -4.71
CA SER A 60 13.35 -2.84 -4.04
C SER A 60 13.04 -1.34 -4.15
N GLU A 61 12.29 -0.92 -5.17
CA GLU A 61 11.98 0.49 -5.44
C GLU A 61 10.71 0.96 -4.74
N LEU A 62 9.83 0.03 -4.34
CA LEU A 62 8.51 0.37 -3.80
C LEU A 62 8.58 1.30 -2.60
N SER A 63 9.46 1.02 -1.64
CA SER A 63 9.53 1.83 -0.41
C SER A 63 9.92 3.27 -0.70
N ALA A 64 10.85 3.48 -1.64
CA ALA A 64 11.27 4.82 -2.06
C ALA A 64 10.16 5.52 -2.85
N GLY A 65 9.53 4.80 -3.79
CA GLY A 65 8.41 5.34 -4.58
C GLY A 65 7.19 5.71 -3.73
N VAL A 66 6.85 4.89 -2.73
CA VAL A 66 5.79 5.20 -1.76
C VAL A 66 6.17 6.42 -0.93
N ALA A 67 7.39 6.48 -0.39
CA ALA A 67 7.86 7.62 0.39
C ALA A 67 7.76 8.94 -0.40
N GLN A 68 8.20 8.95 -1.66
CA GLN A 68 8.11 10.12 -2.53
C GLN A 68 6.67 10.57 -2.74
N ARG A 69 5.72 9.63 -2.87
CA ARG A 69 4.31 9.94 -3.14
C ARG A 69 3.55 10.45 -1.92
N ILE A 70 3.79 9.87 -0.74
CA ILE A 70 3.06 10.26 0.48
C ILE A 70 3.64 11.52 1.14
N GLY A 71 4.91 11.86 0.85
CA GLY A 71 5.56 13.05 1.36
C GLY A 71 6.06 12.93 2.81
N HIS A 72 6.96 13.84 3.20
CA HIS A 72 7.71 13.76 4.46
C HIS A 72 6.82 13.79 5.71
N GLU A 73 5.79 14.64 5.75
CA GLU A 73 4.88 14.73 6.90
C GLU A 73 4.19 13.39 7.20
N ASN A 74 3.70 12.73 6.16
CA ASN A 74 3.06 11.43 6.29
C ASN A 74 4.05 10.32 6.64
N ILE A 75 5.28 10.37 6.12
CA ILE A 75 6.35 9.43 6.51
C ILE A 75 6.59 9.52 8.02
N THR A 76 6.73 10.72 8.57
CA THR A 76 6.96 10.94 10.01
C THR A 76 5.81 10.36 10.85
N LYS A 77 4.55 10.56 10.42
CA LYS A 77 3.36 10.00 11.10
C LYS A 77 3.24 8.49 10.94
N LEU A 78 3.64 7.95 9.79
CA LEU A 78 3.57 6.53 9.45
C LEU A 78 4.58 5.72 10.26
N GLY A 79 5.79 6.26 10.45
CA GLY A 79 6.93 5.57 11.02
C GLY A 79 7.70 4.76 9.96
N SER A 80 7.73 3.44 10.10
CA SER A 80 8.53 2.57 9.21
C SER A 80 7.88 2.37 7.83
N CYS A 81 8.12 3.31 6.91
CA CYS A 81 7.60 3.24 5.54
C CYS A 81 7.85 1.88 4.87
N ARG A 82 9.09 1.37 4.93
CA ARG A 82 9.48 0.07 4.36
C ARG A 82 8.65 -1.10 4.89
N TRP A 83 8.37 -1.12 6.19
CA TRP A 83 7.58 -2.20 6.81
C TRP A 83 6.12 -2.14 6.37
N TYR A 84 5.51 -0.94 6.35
CA TYR A 84 4.14 -0.79 5.86
C TYR A 84 4.04 -1.12 4.38
N THR A 85 4.97 -0.66 3.55
CA THR A 85 5.03 -1.03 2.13
C THR A 85 5.05 -2.55 1.94
N THR A 86 5.88 -3.27 2.69
CA THR A 86 5.97 -4.74 2.57
C THR A 86 4.69 -5.42 3.04
N THR A 87 4.15 -5.00 4.19
CA THR A 87 2.94 -5.59 4.78
C THR A 87 1.73 -5.38 3.88
N VAL A 88 1.52 -4.15 3.39
CA VAL A 88 0.41 -3.81 2.51
C VAL A 88 0.58 -4.46 1.14
N LYS A 89 1.79 -4.52 0.58
CA LYS A 89 2.09 -5.25 -0.67
C LYS A 89 1.64 -6.71 -0.58
N LEU A 90 2.01 -7.42 0.48
CA LEU A 90 1.64 -8.84 0.64
C LEU A 90 0.13 -9.03 0.76
N ASP A 91 -0.54 -8.13 1.48
CA ASP A 91 -1.99 -8.16 1.61
C ASP A 91 -2.69 -7.85 0.26
N LEU A 92 -2.17 -6.91 -0.52
CA LEU A 92 -2.68 -6.61 -1.86
C LEU A 92 -2.48 -7.79 -2.84
N GLU A 93 -1.43 -8.59 -2.67
CA GLU A 93 -1.27 -9.85 -3.43
C GLU A 93 -2.33 -10.88 -3.05
N VAL A 94 -2.59 -11.06 -1.75
CA VAL A 94 -3.68 -11.95 -1.29
C VAL A 94 -5.03 -11.47 -1.81
N LYS A 95 -5.27 -10.16 -1.82
CA LYS A 95 -6.49 -9.52 -2.33
C LYS A 95 -6.56 -9.42 -3.86
N GLN A 96 -5.55 -9.93 -4.58
CA GLN A 96 -5.50 -9.90 -6.04
C GLN A 96 -5.67 -8.47 -6.62
N ARG A 97 -5.08 -7.48 -5.95
CA ARG A 97 -4.99 -6.09 -6.46
C ARG A 97 -3.66 -5.81 -7.16
N ILE A 98 -2.63 -6.58 -6.81
CA ILE A 98 -1.34 -6.59 -7.48
C ILE A 98 -0.88 -8.03 -7.66
N VAL A 99 0.02 -8.26 -8.61
CA VAL A 99 0.59 -9.56 -8.90
C VAL A 99 2.09 -9.46 -9.13
N GLN A 100 2.81 -10.52 -8.79
CA GLN A 100 4.23 -10.66 -9.13
C GLN A 100 4.38 -11.09 -10.58
N VAL A 101 5.27 -10.45 -11.33
CA VAL A 101 5.58 -10.85 -12.71
C VAL A 101 6.27 -12.21 -12.69
N LYS A 102 5.63 -13.23 -13.25
CA LYS A 102 6.13 -14.62 -13.24
C LYS A 102 7.48 -14.70 -13.95
N GLY A 103 8.45 -15.35 -13.30
CA GLY A 103 9.80 -15.54 -13.85
C GLY A 103 10.73 -14.32 -13.71
N SER A 104 10.24 -13.19 -13.20
CA SER A 104 11.05 -11.99 -13.02
C SER A 104 12.01 -12.14 -11.83
N LYS A 105 13.30 -11.90 -12.08
CA LYS A 105 14.37 -11.82 -11.07
C LYS A 105 15.25 -10.62 -11.42
N PRO A 106 15.33 -9.56 -10.58
CA PRO A 106 14.63 -9.37 -9.30
C PRO A 106 13.10 -9.26 -9.43
N GLN A 107 12.39 -9.43 -8.32
CA GLN A 107 10.92 -9.43 -8.29
C GLN A 107 10.34 -8.10 -8.79
N ARG A 108 9.38 -8.18 -9.73
CA ARG A 108 8.60 -7.05 -10.24
C ARG A 108 7.10 -7.22 -9.98
N LEU A 109 6.38 -6.10 -9.92
CA LEU A 109 4.95 -6.05 -9.63
C LEU A 109 4.17 -5.31 -10.71
N LEU A 110 2.94 -5.79 -10.95
CA LEU A 110 1.91 -5.13 -11.75
C LEU A 110 0.62 -4.99 -10.92
N THR A 111 -0.18 -3.97 -11.20
CA THR A 111 -1.54 -3.84 -10.68
C THR A 111 -2.51 -4.67 -11.52
N LEU A 112 -3.58 -5.13 -10.89
CA LEU A 112 -4.68 -5.82 -11.56
C LEU A 112 -5.87 -4.84 -11.69
N PRO A 113 -6.58 -4.83 -12.83
CA PRO A 113 -7.76 -3.98 -13.02
C PRO A 113 -8.86 -4.25 -11.98
#